data_AF-A0A7S2CY28-F1
#
_entry.id   AF-A0A7S2CY28-F1
#
_cell.length_a   1.000
_cell.length_b   1.000
_cell.length_c   1.000
_cell.angle_alpha   90.00
_cell.angle_beta   90.00
_cell.angle_gamma   90.00
#
_symmetry.space_group_name_H-M   'P 1'
#
loop_
_entity.id
_entity.type
_entity.pdbx_description
1 polymer ?
#
loop_
_entity_poly.entity_id
_entity_poly.type
_entity_poly.pdbx_seq_one_letter_code
_entity_poly.pdbx_strand_id
1 'polypeptide(L)'
;EESPQAAVGGVPSVGAAPALELEAGSSGAERLAKTLIAEGVTTLMLRNVPSVATQAALLEELNQSGFFGLFDFCYLPLVFETRANKGYAFINFPSSDVLERFV
;
A
#
# COMPACT_ATOMS: atom_id res chain seq x y z
N GLU A 1 -21.48 31.86 2.38
CA GLU A 1 -20.71 31.19 1.32
C GLU A 1 -20.02 30.00 1.97
N GLU A 2 -20.44 28.82 1.58
CA GLU A 2 -20.10 27.53 2.18
C GLU A 2 -18.69 27.10 1.76
N SER A 3 -17.89 26.61 2.70
CA SER A 3 -16.80 25.68 2.39
C SER A 3 -16.58 24.80 3.62
N PRO A 4 -16.91 23.50 3.55
CA PRO A 4 -16.72 22.61 4.68
C PRO A 4 -15.23 22.33 4.85
N GLN A 5 -14.67 22.74 5.99
CA GLN A 5 -13.38 22.26 6.46
C GLN A 5 -13.49 20.75 6.66
N ALA A 6 -12.88 19.98 5.77
CA ALA A 6 -12.74 18.55 5.93
C ALA A 6 -11.97 18.26 7.22
N ALA A 7 -12.69 17.75 8.22
CA ALA A 7 -12.11 17.23 9.43
C ALA A 7 -11.15 16.11 9.04
N VAL A 8 -9.85 16.37 9.20
CA VAL A 8 -8.80 15.35 9.10
C VAL A 8 -8.99 14.38 10.26
N GLY A 9 -9.73 13.30 9.99
CA GLY A 9 -9.84 12.17 10.91
C GLY A 9 -8.45 11.67 11.25
N GLY A 10 -8.15 11.61 12.55
CA GLY A 10 -6.86 11.16 13.05
C GLY A 10 -6.53 9.81 12.45
N VAL A 11 -5.38 9.72 11.78
CA VAL A 11 -4.83 8.43 11.38
C VAL A 11 -4.70 7.57 12.64
N PRO A 12 -5.34 6.40 12.73
CA PRO A 12 -5.03 5.48 13.81
C PRO A 12 -3.54 5.15 13.68
N SER A 13 -2.80 5.32 14.76
CA SER A 13 -1.41 4.89 14.88
C SER A 13 -1.39 3.35 14.88
N VAL A 14 -1.58 2.75 13.71
CA VAL A 14 -1.37 1.32 13.51
C VAL A 14 0.12 1.05 13.67
N GLY A 15 0.42 0.16 14.61
CA GLY A 15 1.76 -0.18 15.06
C GLY A 15 2.70 -0.44 13.89
N ALA A 16 3.94 0.03 14.06
CA ALA A 16 5.03 -0.06 13.10
C ALA A 16 5.08 -1.45 12.45
N ALA A 17 4.75 -1.51 11.16
CA ALA A 17 5.15 -2.64 10.33
C ALA A 17 6.68 -2.65 10.28
N PRO A 18 7.34 -3.78 10.61
CA PRO A 18 8.79 -3.87 10.55
C PRO A 18 9.23 -3.77 9.09
N ALA A 19 9.81 -2.63 8.72
CA ALA A 19 10.43 -2.44 7.42
C ALA A 19 11.78 -3.18 7.40
N LEU A 20 11.75 -4.47 7.08
CA LEU A 20 12.94 -5.27 6.80
C LEU A 20 13.36 -5.00 5.35
N GLU A 21 14.50 -4.31 5.16
CA GLU A 21 15.13 -4.13 3.85
C GLU A 21 15.79 -5.45 3.41
N LEU A 22 15.44 -5.94 2.23
CA LEU A 22 16.07 -7.12 1.64
C LEU A 22 16.38 -6.91 0.15
N GLU A 23 17.64 -7.16 -0.18
CA GLU A 23 18.20 -7.17 -1.52
C GLU A 23 17.57 -8.29 -2.37
N ALA A 24 16.98 -7.91 -3.50
CA ALA A 24 16.15 -8.77 -4.32
C ALA A 24 16.97 -9.77 -5.16
N GLY A 25 17.10 -11.00 -4.66
CA GLY A 25 17.19 -12.20 -5.51
C GLY A 25 15.81 -12.84 -5.61
N SER A 26 15.30 -13.10 -6.81
CA SER A 26 13.88 -13.42 -7.08
C SER A 26 13.27 -14.60 -6.29
N SER A 27 14.08 -15.48 -5.69
CA SER A 27 13.60 -16.59 -4.84
C SER A 27 13.47 -16.23 -3.36
N GLY A 28 14.17 -15.21 -2.86
CA GLY A 28 14.16 -14.83 -1.45
C GLY A 28 12.95 -14.00 -1.06
N ALA A 29 12.59 -13.02 -1.90
CA ALA A 29 11.46 -12.13 -1.64
C ALA A 29 10.12 -12.89 -1.59
N GLU A 30 9.89 -13.82 -2.52
CA GLU A 30 8.67 -14.62 -2.57
C GLU A 30 8.54 -15.56 -1.35
N ARG A 31 9.66 -16.15 -0.91
CA ARG A 31 9.70 -16.98 0.29
C ARG A 31 9.38 -16.20 1.55
N LEU A 32 9.97 -15.01 1.70
CA LEU A 32 9.70 -14.14 2.84
C LEU A 32 8.27 -13.63 2.83
N ALA A 33 7.74 -13.26 1.66
CA ALA A 33 6.34 -12.89 1.54
C ALA A 33 5.45 -14.03 2.02
N LYS A 34 5.64 -15.26 1.54
CA LYS A 34 4.89 -16.43 2.02
C LYS A 34 5.02 -16.65 3.53
N THR A 35 6.20 -16.49 4.11
CA THR A 35 6.39 -16.59 5.57
C THR A 35 5.63 -15.49 6.31
N LEU A 36 5.76 -14.23 5.90
CA LEU A 36 5.08 -13.10 6.53
C LEU A 36 3.56 -13.22 6.41
N ILE A 37 3.06 -13.68 5.26
CA ILE A 37 1.63 -13.93 5.04
C ILE A 37 1.12 -15.05 5.96
N ALA A 38 1.90 -16.12 6.14
CA ALA A 38 1.60 -17.20 7.09
C ALA A 38 1.66 -16.72 8.56
N GLU A 39 2.48 -15.71 8.86
CA GLU A 39 2.51 -15.03 10.17
C GLU A 39 1.37 -14.00 10.34
N GLY A 40 0.49 -13.85 9.35
CA GLY A 40 -0.69 -12.99 9.41
C GLY A 40 -0.44 -11.53 9.00
N VAL A 41 0.68 -11.25 8.33
CA VAL A 41 0.92 -9.93 7.75
C VAL A 41 0.00 -9.73 6.56
N THR A 42 -0.76 -8.65 6.57
CA THR A 42 -1.73 -8.30 5.52
C THR A 42 -1.41 -7.00 4.78
N THR A 43 -0.41 -6.26 5.23
CA THR A 43 -0.02 -4.95 4.67
C THR A 43 1.27 -5.06 3.87
N LEU A 44 1.27 -4.56 2.63
CA LEU A 44 2.44 -4.47 1.77
C LEU A 44 2.90 -3.04 1.52
N MET A 45 4.20 -2.89 1.32
CA MET A 45 4.82 -1.67 0.80
C MET A 45 5.11 -1.85 -0.69
N LEU A 46 4.34 -1.18 -1.53
CA LEU A 46 4.59 -1.09 -2.95
C LEU A 46 5.73 -0.08 -3.18
N ARG A 47 6.82 -0.52 -3.80
CA ARG A 47 7.97 0.33 -4.14
C ARG A 47 7.98 0.64 -5.64
N ASN A 48 8.80 1.61 -6.05
CA ASN A 48 8.97 2.01 -7.44
C ASN A 48 7.68 2.58 -8.06
N VAL A 49 6.88 3.28 -7.25
CA VAL A 49 5.70 4.00 -7.71
C VAL A 49 6.15 5.26 -8.45
N PRO A 50 5.65 5.55 -9.66
CA PRO A 50 6.01 6.76 -10.38
C PRO A 50 5.66 7.99 -9.55
N SER A 51 6.56 8.96 -9.37
CA SER A 51 6.34 10.14 -8.52
C SER A 51 5.13 11.02 -8.91
N VAL A 52 4.69 10.91 -10.17
CA VAL A 52 3.52 11.58 -10.73
C VAL A 52 2.20 10.82 -10.50
N ALA A 53 2.27 9.56 -10.07
CA ALA A 53 1.09 8.75 -9.81
C ALA A 53 0.31 9.35 -8.63
N THR A 54 -1.01 9.39 -8.78
CA THR A 54 -1.92 9.79 -7.72
C THR A 54 -2.47 8.56 -7.01
N GLN A 55 -2.98 8.73 -5.80
CA GLN A 55 -3.67 7.65 -5.09
C GLN A 55 -4.83 7.11 -5.92
N ALA A 56 -5.57 7.99 -6.61
CA ALA A 56 -6.68 7.59 -7.48
C ALA A 56 -6.21 6.75 -8.68
N ALA A 57 -5.11 7.14 -9.34
CA ALA A 57 -4.55 6.36 -10.44
C ALA A 57 -4.06 4.98 -9.96
N LEU A 58 -3.41 4.91 -8.79
CA LEU A 58 -2.98 3.64 -8.21
C LEU A 58 -4.18 2.73 -7.89
N LEU A 59 -5.25 3.28 -7.32
CA LEU A 59 -6.49 2.56 -7.05
C LEU A 59 -7.14 2.03 -8.33
N GLU A 60 -7.17 2.85 -9.38
CA GLU A 60 -7.72 2.46 -10.67
C GLU A 60 -6.94 1.28 -11.27
N GLU A 61 -5.60 1.31 -11.25
CA GLU A 61 -4.76 0.21 -11.72
C GLU A 61 -4.97 -1.09 -10.93
N LEU A 62 -5.10 -0.99 -9.60
CA LEU A 62 -5.40 -2.15 -8.74
C LEU A 62 -6.78 -2.74 -9.09
N ASN A 63 -7.77 -1.88 -9.33
CA ASN A 63 -9.11 -2.29 -9.72
C ASN A 63 -9.11 -2.98 -11.09
N GLN A 64 -8.39 -2.42 -12.08
CA GLN A 64 -8.24 -2.99 -13.41
C GLN A 64 -7.50 -4.35 -13.38
N SER A 65 -6.57 -4.52 -12.44
CA SER A 65 -5.84 -5.77 -12.22
C SER A 65 -6.69 -6.86 -11.54
N GLY A 66 -7.95 -6.58 -11.22
CA GLY A 66 -8.87 -7.54 -10.62
C GLY A 66 -8.84 -7.58 -9.09
N PHE A 67 -8.21 -6.59 -8.44
CA PHE A 67 -8.20 -6.44 -6.99
C PHE A 67 -9.28 -5.49 -6.47
N PHE A 68 -10.30 -5.20 -7.29
CA PHE A 68 -11.41 -4.36 -6.87
C PHE A 68 -12.13 -4.92 -5.63
N GLY A 69 -12.20 -4.12 -4.57
CA GLY A 69 -12.81 -4.52 -3.29
C GLY A 69 -12.04 -5.60 -2.54
N LEU A 70 -10.83 -5.96 -2.99
CA LEU A 70 -9.96 -6.94 -2.35
C LEU A 70 -8.95 -6.29 -1.40
N PHE A 71 -8.86 -4.97 -1.35
CA PHE A 71 -8.06 -4.21 -0.39
C PHE A 71 -8.96 -3.20 0.33
N ASP A 72 -8.70 -2.96 1.62
CA ASP A 72 -9.48 -2.06 2.45
C ASP A 72 -8.75 -0.73 2.74
N PHE A 73 -7.43 -0.72 2.58
CA PHE A 73 -6.59 0.45 2.83
C PHE A 73 -5.56 0.64 1.74
N CYS A 74 -5.42 1.88 1.26
CA CYS A 74 -4.36 2.28 0.34
C CYS A 74 -3.89 3.68 0.70
N TYR A 75 -2.61 3.83 1.03
CA TYR A 75 -2.00 5.10 1.39
C TYR A 75 -0.80 5.40 0.50
N LEU A 76 -0.87 6.54 -0.19
CA LEU A 76 0.21 7.06 -1.02
C LEU A 76 0.70 8.38 -0.39
N PRO A 77 1.86 8.38 0.30
CA PRO A 77 2.41 9.59 0.88
C PRO A 77 2.78 10.60 -0.22
N LEU A 78 2.25 11.81 -0.09
CA LEU A 78 2.50 12.93 -0.99
C LEU A 78 3.39 13.97 -0.30
N VAL A 79 4.24 14.62 -1.08
CA VAL A 79 4.97 15.83 -0.67
C VAL A 79 4.04 17.02 -0.94
N PHE A 80 3.68 17.76 0.10
CA PHE A 80 2.68 18.82 -0.02
C PHE A 80 3.11 19.96 -0.96
N GLU A 81 4.39 20.36 -0.95
CA GLU A 81 4.90 21.39 -1.86
C GLU A 81 4.83 21.02 -3.34
N THR A 82 5.22 19.80 -3.71
CA THR A 82 5.33 19.39 -5.13
C THR A 82 4.13 18.60 -5.63
N ARG A 83 3.26 18.15 -4.71
CA ARG A 83 2.19 17.18 -4.96
C ARG A 83 2.66 15.87 -5.59
N ALA A 84 3.97 15.60 -5.55
CA ALA A 84 4.55 14.35 -6.00
C ALA A 84 4.50 13.33 -4.85
N ASN A 85 4.38 12.04 -5.18
CA ASN A 85 4.50 11.00 -4.18
C ASN A 85 5.97 10.67 -3.86
N LYS A 86 6.18 9.98 -2.74
CA LYS A 86 7.52 9.60 -2.26
C LYS A 86 8.12 8.35 -2.94
N GLY A 87 7.47 7.81 -3.97
CA GLY A 87 7.93 6.62 -4.70
C GLY A 87 7.53 5.28 -4.08
N TYR A 88 6.66 5.30 -3.06
CA TYR A 88 6.13 4.11 -2.42
C TYR A 88 4.69 4.32 -1.95
N ALA A 89 3.94 3.22 -1.83
CA ALA A 89 2.59 3.18 -1.29
C ALA A 89 2.44 2.04 -0.28
N PHE A 90 1.47 2.15 0.62
CA PHE A 90 1.08 1.07 1.51
C PHE A 90 -0.31 0.58 1.15
N ILE A 91 -0.48 -0.73 1.04
CA ILE A 91 -1.77 -1.36 0.72
C ILE A 91 -2.03 -2.44 1.76
N ASN A 92 -3.21 -2.42 2.38
CA ASN A 92 -3.66 -3.49 3.26
C ASN A 92 -4.71 -4.35 2.55
N PHE A 93 -4.61 -5.65 2.76
CA PHE A 93 -5.60 -6.61 2.33
C PHE A 93 -6.35 -7.16 3.56
N PRO A 94 -7.65 -7.46 3.46
CA PRO A 94 -8.42 -8.00 4.59
C PRO A 94 -8.12 -9.49 4.84
N SER A 95 -7.39 -10.17 3.96
CA SER A 95 -7.13 -11.61 4.06
C SER A 95 -5.80 -12.00 3.44
N SER A 96 -5.10 -12.93 4.10
CA SER A 96 -3.85 -13.52 3.64
C SER A 96 -4.00 -14.17 2.25
N ASP A 97 -5.10 -14.87 1.96
CA ASP A 97 -5.35 -15.49 0.64
C ASP A 97 -5.34 -14.49 -0.52
N VAL A 98 -5.90 -13.29 -0.29
CA VAL A 98 -5.93 -12.24 -1.30
C VAL A 98 -4.52 -11.68 -1.52
N LEU A 99 -3.80 -11.49 -0.41
CA LEU A 99 -2.44 -11.03 -0.43
C LEU A 99 -1.52 -12.04 -1.16
N GLU A 100 -1.68 -13.35 -0.93
CA GLU A 100 -0.94 -14.39 -1.68
C GLU A 100 -1.18 -14.33 -3.18
N ARG A 101 -2.35 -13.89 -3.63
CA ARG A 101 -2.66 -13.72 -5.05
C ARG A 101 -2.01 -12.48 -5.66
N PHE A 102 -1.60 -11.52 -4.82
CA PHE A 102 -0.97 -10.27 -5.24
C PHE A 102 0.56 -10.41 -5.39
N VAL A 103 1.20 -11.28 -4.60
CA VAL A 103 2.65 -11.54 -4.64
C VAL A 103 3.01 -12.58 -5.70
#